data_AF-A0A7W7NVK4-F1
#
_entry.id   AF-A0A7W7NVK4-F1
#
_cell.length_a   1.000
_cell.length_b   1.000
_cell.length_c   1.000
_cell.angle_alpha   90.00
_cell.angle_beta   90.00
_cell.angle_gamma   90.00
#
_symmetry.space_group_name_H-M   'P 1'
#
loop_
_entity.id
_entity.type
_entity.pdbx_description
1 polymer ?
#
loop_
_entity_poly.entity_id
_entity_poly.type
_entity_poly.pdbx_seq_one_letter_code
_entity_poly.pdbx_strand_id
1 'polypeptide(L)' 'MEALDKKPRYPSKARVRQYVELARELGMDVAAFQVSPNGTIRVMEARTTCGAPLSDFERFKDLL' A
#
# COMPACT_ATOMS: atom_id res chain seq x y z
N MET A 1 19.66 -12.76 -13.02
CA MET A 1 20.15 -11.82 -11.98
C MET A 1 19.15 -11.88 -10.84
N GLU A 2 19.31 -12.84 -9.94
CA GLU A 2 18.40 -13.09 -8.82
C GLU A 2 18.46 -11.92 -7.83
N ALA A 3 17.30 -11.38 -7.48
CA ALA A 3 17.18 -10.36 -6.45
C ALA A 3 17.59 -10.99 -5.12
N LEU A 4 18.68 -10.50 -4.53
CA LEU A 4 19.14 -10.86 -3.19
C LEU A 4 17.96 -10.77 -2.21
N ASP A 5 17.60 -11.92 -1.64
CA ASP A 5 16.55 -12.10 -0.63
C ASP A 5 16.95 -11.36 0.66
N LYS A 6 16.77 -10.04 0.63
CA LYS A 6 16.88 -9.20 1.83
C LYS A 6 15.69 -9.59 2.69
N LYS A 7 15.98 -10.30 3.79
CA LYS A 7 15.01 -10.66 4.83
C LYS A 7 13.96 -9.54 4.96
N PRO A 8 12.67 -9.87 4.85
CA PRO A 8 11.59 -8.90 4.85
C PRO A 8 11.66 -8.07 6.14
N ARG A 9 12.16 -6.83 6.02
CA ARG A 9 12.34 -5.92 7.15
C ARG A 9 11.38 -4.77 6.94
N TYR A 10 10.52 -4.57 7.93
CA TYR A 10 9.63 -3.41 7.94
C TYR A 10 10.45 -2.14 7.72
N PRO A 11 10.06 -1.27 6.75
CA PRO A 11 10.72 0.00 6.53
C PRO A 11 10.66 0.84 7.81
N SER A 12 11.70 1.63 8.04
CA SER A 12 11.70 2.58 9.15
C SER A 12 10.61 3.64 8.94
N LYS A 13 10.09 4.20 10.04
CA LYS A 13 9.12 5.31 9.98
C LYS A 13 9.64 6.49 9.15
N ALA A 14 10.95 6.79 9.24
CA ALA A 14 11.58 7.83 8.45
C ALA A 14 11.47 7.55 6.94
N ARG A 15 11.68 6.30 6.53
CA ARG A 15 11.52 5.90 5.12
C ARG A 15 10.08 6.04 4.67
N VAL A 16 9.11 5.56 5.45
CA VAL A 16 7.68 5.71 5.12
C VAL A 16 7.31 7.18 4.93
N ARG A 17 7.77 8.06 5.83
CA ARG A 17 7.54 9.50 5.74
C ARG A 17 8.11 10.09 4.45
N GLN A 18 9.33 9.75 4.07
CA GLN A 18 9.95 10.23 2.82
C GLN A 18 9.12 9.87 1.58
N TYR A 19 8.59 8.65 1.51
CA TYR A 19 7.76 8.23 0.36
C TYR A 19 6.41 8.94 0.34
N VAL A 20 5.82 9.22 1.50
CA VAL A 20 4.57 10.00 1.60
C VAL A 20 4.77 11.45 1.16
N GLU A 21 5.84 12.11 1.62
CA GLU A 21 6.13 13.48 1.18
C GLU A 21 6.46 13.54 -0.31
N LEU A 22 7.26 12.58 -0.82
CA LEU A 22 7.54 12.49 -2.26
C LEU A 22 6.25 12.35 -3.08
N ALA A 23 5.31 11.51 -2.64
CA ALA A 23 4.03 11.36 -3.34
C ALA A 23 3.24 12.69 -3.37
N ARG A 24 3.25 13.46 -2.28
CA ARG A 24 2.64 14.80 -2.23
C ARG A 24 3.34 15.78 -3.17
N GLU A 25 4.67 15.78 -3.20
CA GLU A 25 5.46 16.62 -4.12
C GLU A 25 5.17 16.30 -5.59
N LEU A 26 4.85 15.04 -5.89
CA LEU A 26 4.41 14.59 -7.22
C LEU A 26 2.94 14.93 -7.53
N GLY A 27 2.26 15.66 -6.63
CA GLY A 27 0.87 16.09 -6.82
C GLY A 27 -0.18 15.02 -6.48
N MET A 28 0.20 13.93 -5.80
CA MET A 28 -0.76 12.96 -5.29
C MET A 28 -1.44 13.49 -4.01
N ASP A 29 -2.77 13.42 -3.98
CA ASP A 29 -3.54 13.68 -2.77
C ASP A 29 -3.51 12.44 -1.87
N VAL A 30 -2.48 12.32 -1.01
CA VAL A 30 -2.26 11.10 -0.22
C VAL A 30 -3.32 10.95 0.88
N ALA A 31 -4.17 9.93 0.77
CA ALA A 31 -5.18 9.60 1.79
C ALA A 31 -4.69 8.55 2.80
N ALA A 32 -3.92 7.56 2.35
CA ALA A 32 -3.47 6.47 3.20
C ALA A 32 -2.17 5.84 2.68
N PHE A 33 -1.53 5.02 3.52
CA PHE A 33 -0.39 4.20 3.11
C PHE A 33 -0.47 2.82 3.74
N GLN A 34 0.04 1.80 3.04
CA GLN A 34 0.11 0.43 3.50
C GLN A 34 1.57 -0.05 3.44
N VAL A 35 2.01 -0.73 4.50
CA VAL A 35 3.33 -1.35 4.57
C VAL A 35 3.15 -2.85 4.58
N SER A 36 3.66 -3.51 3.54
CA SER A 36 3.65 -4.97 3.44
C SER A 36 4.81 -5.57 4.26
N PRO A 37 4.69 -6.82 4.75
CA PRO A 37 5.75 -7.48 5.51
C PRO A 37 7.07 -7.58 4.73
N ASN A 38 7.00 -7.72 3.40
CA ASN A 38 8.15 -7.70 2.49
C ASN A 38 8.86 -6.33 2.37
N GLY A 39 8.34 -5.31 3.05
CA GLY A 39 8.88 -3.96 3.08
C GLY A 39 8.41 -3.06 1.93
N THR A 40 7.47 -3.51 1.10
CA THR A 40 6.82 -2.66 0.09
C THR A 40 5.93 -1.61 0.76
N ILE A 41 6.11 -0.34 0.37
CA ILE A 41 5.25 0.77 0.79
C ILE A 41 4.32 1.09 -0.38
N ARG A 42 3.00 1.02 -0.16
CA ARG A 42 1.99 1.51 -1.10
C ARG A 42 1.41 2.80 -0.55
N VAL A 43 1.40 3.85 -1.36
CA VAL A 43 0.74 5.12 -1.05
C VAL A 43 -0.55 5.16 -1.86
N MET A 44 -1.67 5.44 -1.20
CA MET A 44 -3.00 5.48 -1.79
C MET A 44 -3.45 6.93 -1.93
N GLU A 45 -3.91 7.27 -3.12
CA GLU A 45 -4.40 8.60 -3.48
C GLU A 45 -5.90 8.70 -3.19
N ALA A 46 -6.37 9.86 -2.73
CA ALA A 46 -7.70 10.07 -2.16
C ALA A 46 -8.83 9.88 -3.17
N ARG A 47 -8.58 10.18 -4.44
CA ARG A 47 -9.56 10.04 -5.53
C ARG A 47 -9.51 8.65 -6.16
N THR A 48 -8.45 7.90 -5.89
CA THR A 48 -8.40 6.48 -6.20
C THR A 48 -9.36 5.79 -5.24
N THR A 49 -10.58 5.50 -5.74
CA THR A 49 -11.44 4.51 -5.12
C THR A 49 -10.65 3.21 -5.10
N CYS A 50 -9.99 2.93 -3.98
CA CYS A 50 -9.48 1.61 -3.69
C CYS A 50 -10.73 0.74 -3.72
N GLY A 51 -10.95 0.00 -4.82
CA GLY A 51 -11.90 -1.09 -4.84
C GLY A 51 -11.53 -1.92 -3.62
N ALA A 52 -12.37 -1.84 -2.59
CA ALA A 52 -12.12 -2.53 -1.35
C ALA A 52 -11.83 -3.99 -1.71
N PRO A 53 -10.90 -4.67 -1.05
CA PRO A 53 -10.96 -6.13 -1.08
C PRO A 53 -12.36 -6.48 -0.60
N LEU A 54 -13.20 -6.93 -1.54
CA LEU A 54 -14.55 -7.41 -1.25
C LEU A 54 -14.37 -8.36 -0.07
N SER A 55 -14.95 -8.00 1.07
CA SER A 55 -14.91 -8.88 2.24
C SER A 55 -15.38 -10.27 1.80
N ASP A 56 -14.91 -11.34 2.45
CA ASP A 56 -15.33 -12.70 2.06
C ASP A 56 -16.87 -12.81 2.00
N PHE A 57 -17.58 -12.04 2.83
CA PHE A 57 -19.02 -11.87 2.78
C PHE A 57 -19.55 -11.38 1.41
N GLU A 58 -18.95 -10.35 0.81
CA GLU A 58 -19.34 -9.85 -0.51
C GLU A 58 -18.97 -10.83 -1.63
N ARG A 59 -17.92 -11.65 -1.42
CA ARG A 59 -17.47 -12.66 -2.38
C ARG A 59 -18.46 -13.82 -2.55
N PHE A 60 -19.25 -14.12 -1.52
CA PHE A 60 -20.18 -15.26 -1.50
C PHE A 60 -21.66 -14.87 -1.52
N LYS A 61 -21.98 -13.58 -1.69
CA LYS A 61 -23.36 -13.07 -1.65
C LYS A 61 -24.29 -13.69 -2.70
N ASP A 62 -23.77 -14.04 -3.86
CA ASP A 62 -24.55 -14.54 -5.00
C ASP A 62 -24.55 -16.08 -5.12
N LEU A 63 -24.10 -16.79 -4.08
CA LEU A 63 -24.03 -18.27 -4.03
C LEU A 63 -25.19 -18.92 -3.24
N LEU A 64 -26.25 -18.16 -2.94
CA LEU A 64 -27.46 -18.63 -2.24
C LEU A 64 -28.72 -18.39 -3.08
#